data_AF-A0AAQ4CR70-F1
#
_entry.id   AF-A0AAQ4CR70-F1
#
_cell.length_a   1.000
_cell.length_b   1.000
_cell.length_c   1.000
_cell.angle_alpha   90.00
_cell.angle_beta   90.00
_cell.angle_gamma   90.00
#
_symmetry.space_group_name_H-M   'P 1'
#
loop_
_entity.id
_entity.type
_entity.pdbx_description
1 polymer ?
#
loop_
_entity_poly.entity_id
_entity_poly.type
_entity_poly.pdbx_seq_one_letter_code
_entity_poly.pdbx_strand_id
1 'polypeptide(L)'
;MECKEILTLIYQRKLEKDIAAYYDCFLSVQHFLRFKLALDLKINSVMVNEYLFLDLGYNRPFSFIAGIDDTTKKIFVIPVRSCYVRDEDDEKEIRDCMGFDYHYYENFEYKDKISVRLQGDLIMDVIKVFNSKEELLDYTDKNRESYRQIWENFIRSQLSNDEDVKNAEILIGSYQELMEFVLRMDDVEDIKRALRNVRLVEKSIIDIAKKFEIKLHNIYERPFSFERRRYKCIRFIDVQDFQRKIIDKKITYLEGKFKDYILNSSSDMKIRIGHYTTPHEIYLRGIITEIDNDRTTNNRRAGLIIFEPQRIVIEHPEHGTNYFYIPKPSYVKLRLMQDARSFERF
;
A
#
# COMPACT_ATOMS: atom_id res chain seq x y z
N MET A 1 -32.25 -6.86 -26.91
CA MET A 1 -32.04 -5.74 -25.98
C MET A 1 -30.65 -5.89 -25.43
N GLU A 2 -29.78 -4.91 -25.69
CA GLU A 2 -28.42 -4.92 -25.13
C GLU A 2 -28.47 -4.49 -23.65
N CYS A 3 -27.56 -5.00 -22.81
CA CYS A 3 -27.58 -4.67 -21.39
C CYS A 3 -27.44 -3.16 -21.12
N LYS A 4 -26.75 -2.42 -22.00
CA LYS A 4 -26.66 -0.95 -21.93
C LYS A 4 -28.00 -0.24 -22.03
N GLU A 5 -28.96 -0.81 -22.77
CA GLU A 5 -30.29 -0.21 -22.97
C GLU A 5 -31.10 -0.18 -21.67
N ILE A 6 -30.78 -1.07 -20.72
CA ILE A 6 -31.44 -1.11 -19.40
C ILE A 6 -31.20 0.20 -18.64
N LEU A 7 -29.97 0.74 -18.67
CA LEU A 7 -29.65 1.99 -17.96
C LEU A 7 -30.48 3.16 -18.52
N THR A 8 -30.57 3.25 -19.85
CA THR A 8 -31.37 4.28 -20.53
C THR A 8 -32.87 4.12 -20.25
N LEU A 9 -33.40 2.89 -20.30
CA LEU A 9 -34.81 2.62 -20.03
C LEU A 9 -35.20 2.96 -18.58
N ILE A 10 -34.29 2.75 -17.64
CA ILE A 10 -34.50 3.10 -16.24
C ILE A 10 -34.51 4.61 -16.05
N TYR A 11 -33.51 5.31 -16.59
CA TYR A 11 -33.46 6.77 -16.54
C TYR A 11 -34.74 7.39 -17.13
N GLN A 12 -35.20 6.86 -18.28
CA GLN A 12 -36.44 7.32 -18.94
C GLN A 12 -37.73 6.85 -18.27
N ARG A 13 -37.66 6.02 -17.21
CA ARG A 13 -38.82 5.38 -16.54
C ARG A 13 -39.70 4.57 -17.49
N LYS A 14 -39.08 3.89 -18.47
CA LYS A 14 -39.74 3.08 -19.51
C LYS A 14 -39.48 1.58 -19.38
N LEU A 15 -38.90 1.13 -18.28
CA LEU A 15 -38.66 -0.30 -18.08
C LEU A 15 -40.00 -1.02 -17.79
N GLU A 16 -40.49 -1.78 -18.76
CA GLU A 16 -41.81 -2.44 -18.68
C GLU A 16 -41.82 -3.70 -17.79
N LYS A 17 -40.66 -4.34 -17.62
CA LYS A 17 -40.50 -5.56 -16.82
C LYS A 17 -39.74 -5.27 -15.53
N ASP A 18 -39.97 -6.10 -14.51
CA ASP A 18 -39.18 -6.09 -13.27
C ASP A 18 -37.69 -6.23 -13.59
N ILE A 19 -36.85 -5.48 -12.88
CA ILE A 19 -35.38 -5.52 -13.02
C ILE A 19 -34.82 -6.92 -12.82
N ALA A 20 -35.49 -7.76 -12.03
CA ALA A 20 -35.12 -9.16 -11.81
C ALA A 20 -35.09 -9.98 -13.12
N ALA A 21 -35.90 -9.61 -14.12
CA ALA A 21 -35.90 -10.26 -15.43
C ALA A 21 -34.60 -10.01 -16.24
N TYR A 22 -33.76 -9.08 -15.79
CA TYR A 22 -32.51 -8.70 -16.44
C TYR A 22 -31.27 -9.02 -15.60
N TYR A 23 -31.38 -9.95 -14.65
CA TYR A 23 -30.27 -10.37 -13.81
C TYR A 23 -29.00 -10.73 -14.60
N ASP A 24 -29.13 -11.45 -15.72
CA ASP A 24 -27.99 -11.89 -16.55
C ASP A 24 -27.21 -10.74 -17.19
N CYS A 25 -27.81 -9.55 -17.24
CA CYS A 25 -27.16 -8.34 -17.71
C CYS A 25 -26.24 -7.68 -16.69
N PHE A 26 -26.21 -8.14 -15.44
CA PHE A 26 -25.29 -7.64 -14.42
C PHE A 26 -24.05 -8.52 -14.34
N LEU A 27 -22.91 -7.91 -14.03
CA LEU A 27 -21.63 -8.61 -13.86
C LEU A 27 -21.72 -9.75 -12.83
N SER A 28 -22.40 -9.51 -11.72
CA SER A 28 -22.58 -10.47 -10.64
C SER A 28 -23.82 -10.18 -9.80
N VAL A 29 -24.16 -11.12 -8.91
CA VAL A 29 -25.22 -10.95 -7.90
C VAL A 29 -25.04 -9.66 -7.12
N GLN A 30 -23.81 -9.31 -6.77
CA GLN A 30 -23.53 -8.11 -5.98
C GLN A 30 -23.92 -6.85 -6.74
N HIS A 31 -23.57 -6.75 -8.02
CA HIS A 31 -23.93 -5.61 -8.86
C HIS A 31 -25.44 -5.51 -9.06
N PHE A 32 -26.12 -6.63 -9.31
CA PHE A 32 -27.59 -6.68 -9.39
C PHE A 32 -28.25 -6.22 -8.09
N LEU A 33 -27.83 -6.74 -6.93
CA LEU A 33 -28.43 -6.39 -5.64
C LEU A 33 -28.20 -4.91 -5.28
N ARG A 34 -27.01 -4.36 -5.54
CA ARG A 34 -26.73 -2.93 -5.37
C ARG A 34 -27.68 -2.08 -6.21
N PHE A 35 -27.84 -2.45 -7.47
CA PHE A 35 -28.71 -1.75 -8.40
C PHE A 35 -30.19 -1.82 -7.99
N LYS A 36 -30.67 -3.02 -7.66
CA LYS A 36 -32.05 -3.24 -7.22
C LYS A 36 -32.34 -2.46 -5.95
N LEU A 37 -31.44 -2.50 -4.96
CA LEU A 37 -31.56 -1.71 -3.74
C LEU A 37 -31.68 -0.21 -4.06
N ALA A 38 -30.86 0.27 -4.98
CA ALA A 38 -30.91 1.67 -5.40
C ALA A 38 -32.31 2.02 -5.97
N LEU A 39 -32.86 1.20 -6.87
CA LEU A 39 -34.20 1.41 -7.43
C LEU A 39 -35.32 1.34 -6.38
N ASP A 40 -35.25 0.38 -5.45
CA ASP A 40 -36.25 0.19 -4.39
C ASP A 40 -36.34 1.39 -3.44
N LEU A 41 -35.24 2.11 -3.25
CA LEU A 41 -35.15 3.29 -2.38
C LEU A 41 -35.64 4.59 -3.03
N LYS A 42 -36.25 4.53 -4.23
CA LYS A 42 -36.89 5.66 -4.96
C LYS A 42 -35.97 6.87 -5.16
N ILE A 43 -34.92 6.63 -5.93
CA ILE A 43 -33.80 7.51 -6.22
C ILE A 43 -34.08 8.57 -7.30
N ASN A 44 -33.38 9.71 -7.20
CA ASN A 44 -33.14 10.59 -8.33
C ASN A 44 -31.95 10.05 -9.14
N SER A 45 -32.16 9.78 -10.42
CA SER A 45 -31.11 9.26 -11.29
C SER A 45 -30.65 10.33 -12.27
N VAL A 46 -29.34 10.44 -12.47
CA VAL A 46 -28.72 11.31 -13.48
C VAL A 46 -27.99 10.44 -14.48
N MET A 47 -28.22 10.66 -15.77
CA MET A 47 -27.49 9.98 -16.84
C MET A 47 -26.40 10.91 -17.37
N VAL A 48 -25.14 10.47 -17.29
CA VAL A 48 -23.98 11.18 -17.82
C VAL A 48 -23.23 10.24 -18.78
N ASN A 49 -23.29 10.52 -20.08
CA ASN A 49 -22.79 9.65 -21.13
C ASN A 49 -23.29 8.19 -20.97
N GLU A 50 -22.39 7.25 -20.66
CA GLU A 50 -22.69 5.83 -20.46
C GLU A 50 -22.94 5.43 -18.99
N TYR A 51 -22.85 6.40 -18.07
CA TYR A 51 -23.02 6.18 -16.64
C TYR A 51 -24.38 6.64 -16.14
N LEU A 52 -24.98 5.81 -15.28
CA LEU A 52 -26.17 6.16 -14.52
C LEU A 52 -25.77 6.37 -13.06
N PHE A 53 -25.78 7.63 -12.62
CA PHE A 53 -25.67 7.97 -11.22
C PHE A 53 -27.01 7.79 -10.52
N LEU A 54 -27.00 7.09 -9.40
CA LEU A 54 -28.17 6.75 -8.60
C LEU A 54 -28.01 7.41 -7.23
N ASP A 55 -28.59 8.60 -7.08
CA ASP A 55 -28.49 9.41 -5.87
C ASP A 55 -29.44 8.93 -4.77
N LEU A 56 -28.84 8.38 -3.71
CA LEU A 56 -29.55 7.97 -2.50
C LEU A 56 -29.78 9.12 -1.50
N GLY A 57 -29.22 10.30 -1.77
CA GLY A 57 -29.32 11.51 -0.97
C GLY A 57 -28.32 11.55 0.19
N TYR A 58 -28.04 12.76 0.68
CA TYR A 58 -27.00 13.06 1.69
C TYR A 58 -27.13 12.32 3.02
N ASN A 59 -28.32 11.84 3.38
CA ASN A 59 -28.57 11.11 4.63
C ASN A 59 -28.22 9.61 4.54
N ARG A 60 -27.77 9.14 3.38
CA ARG A 60 -27.41 7.74 3.15
C ARG A 60 -25.89 7.58 3.10
N PRO A 61 -25.36 6.41 3.50
CA PRO A 61 -23.93 6.20 3.60
C PRO A 61 -23.21 6.25 2.24
N PHE A 62 -23.89 5.97 1.14
CA PHE A 62 -23.34 5.95 -0.22
C PHE A 62 -24.46 6.18 -1.25
N SER A 63 -24.09 6.68 -2.43
CA SER A 63 -24.85 6.61 -3.67
C SER A 63 -24.25 5.53 -4.57
N PHE A 64 -24.80 5.30 -5.76
CA PHE A 64 -24.26 4.31 -6.69
C PHE A 64 -23.97 4.90 -8.06
N ILE A 65 -22.94 4.37 -8.73
CA ILE A 65 -22.71 4.59 -10.15
C ILE A 65 -22.85 3.24 -10.85
N ALA A 66 -23.69 3.20 -11.87
CA ALA A 66 -23.80 2.08 -12.78
C ALA A 66 -23.21 2.43 -14.15
N GLY A 67 -22.53 1.49 -14.77
CA GLY A 67 -21.95 1.66 -16.11
C GLY A 67 -21.78 0.31 -16.79
N ILE A 68 -21.19 0.32 -18.00
CA ILE A 68 -20.96 -0.90 -18.77
C ILE A 68 -19.51 -1.33 -18.65
N ASP A 69 -19.33 -2.59 -18.25
CA ASP A 69 -18.03 -3.25 -18.27
C ASP A 69 -17.65 -3.50 -19.73
N ASP A 70 -16.52 -2.95 -20.13
CA ASP A 70 -16.07 -2.95 -21.50
C ASP A 70 -15.65 -4.35 -21.98
N THR A 71 -15.24 -5.23 -21.06
CA THR A 71 -14.76 -6.58 -21.37
C THR A 71 -15.90 -7.57 -21.55
N THR A 72 -16.90 -7.52 -20.66
CA THR A 72 -18.05 -8.45 -20.66
C THR A 72 -19.33 -7.89 -21.27
N LYS A 73 -19.39 -6.57 -21.49
CA LYS A 73 -20.59 -5.82 -21.91
C LYS A 73 -21.76 -5.89 -20.91
N LYS A 74 -21.48 -6.27 -19.66
CA LYS A 74 -22.46 -6.35 -18.57
C LYS A 74 -22.46 -5.07 -17.74
N ILE A 75 -23.52 -4.85 -16.99
CA ILE A 75 -23.66 -3.72 -16.08
C ILE A 75 -22.83 -3.97 -14.82
N PHE A 76 -21.93 -3.04 -14.53
CA PHE A 76 -21.28 -2.93 -13.23
C PHE A 76 -21.96 -1.84 -12.40
N VAL A 77 -21.92 -2.02 -11.08
CA VAL A 77 -22.51 -1.09 -10.10
C VAL A 77 -21.61 -0.99 -8.88
N ILE A 78 -21.13 0.22 -8.62
CA ILE A 78 -20.20 0.52 -7.52
C ILE A 78 -20.82 1.52 -6.55
N PRO A 79 -20.62 1.32 -5.23
CA PRO A 79 -20.96 2.35 -4.26
C PRO A 79 -19.96 3.50 -4.35
N VAL A 80 -20.44 4.72 -4.14
CA VAL A 80 -19.63 5.93 -4.01
C VAL A 80 -20.11 6.76 -2.82
N ARG A 81 -19.20 7.11 -1.91
CA ARG A 81 -19.49 8.04 -0.80
C ARG A 81 -19.19 9.47 -1.18
N SER A 82 -19.94 10.41 -0.57
CA SER A 82 -19.69 11.85 -0.68
C SER A 82 -19.56 12.35 -2.12
N CYS A 83 -20.22 11.67 -3.05
CA CYS A 83 -20.30 12.03 -4.46
C CYS A 83 -21.65 12.68 -4.72
N TYR A 84 -21.65 13.78 -5.47
CA TYR A 84 -22.85 14.44 -5.92
C TYR A 84 -22.67 14.81 -7.39
N VAL A 85 -23.60 14.35 -8.23
CA VAL A 85 -23.60 14.58 -9.67
C VAL A 85 -24.95 15.15 -10.05
N ARG A 86 -24.94 16.24 -10.80
CA ARG A 86 -26.09 16.96 -11.35
C ARG A 86 -26.23 16.67 -12.83
N ASP A 87 -27.42 16.94 -13.37
CA ASP A 87 -27.72 16.76 -14.80
C ASP A 87 -26.81 17.58 -15.74
N GLU A 88 -26.20 18.66 -15.23
CA GLU A 88 -25.30 19.55 -15.96
C GLU A 88 -23.81 19.16 -15.85
N ASP A 89 -23.48 18.22 -14.99
CA ASP A 89 -22.10 17.76 -14.80
C ASP A 89 -21.69 16.83 -15.95
N ASP A 90 -20.38 16.78 -16.23
CA ASP A 90 -19.82 15.95 -17.30
C ASP A 90 -19.27 14.62 -16.75
N GLU A 91 -18.74 13.79 -17.64
CA GLU A 91 -18.18 12.50 -17.27
C GLU A 91 -17.00 12.61 -16.29
N LYS A 92 -16.32 13.75 -16.25
CA LYS A 92 -15.19 13.95 -15.34
C LYS A 92 -15.64 13.90 -13.88
N GLU A 93 -16.82 14.41 -13.54
CA GLU A 93 -17.33 14.31 -12.15
C GLU A 93 -17.64 12.86 -11.75
N ILE A 94 -18.20 12.06 -12.66
CA ILE A 94 -18.39 10.62 -12.45
C ILE A 94 -17.04 9.93 -12.20
N ARG A 95 -16.04 10.22 -13.04
CA ARG A 95 -14.69 9.65 -12.92
C ARG A 95 -14.01 10.08 -11.62
N ASP A 96 -14.14 11.34 -11.23
CA ASP A 96 -13.64 11.88 -9.96
C ASP A 96 -14.29 11.18 -8.75
N CYS A 97 -15.60 10.90 -8.82
CA CYS A 97 -16.30 10.11 -7.80
C CYS A 97 -15.83 8.65 -7.73
N MET A 98 -15.52 8.05 -8.87
CA MET A 98 -14.94 6.71 -8.96
C MET A 98 -13.43 6.68 -8.65
N GLY A 99 -12.80 7.85 -8.56
CA GLY A 99 -11.40 8.02 -8.19
C GLY A 99 -10.41 7.69 -9.30
N PHE A 100 -10.73 7.89 -10.58
CA PHE A 100 -9.79 7.74 -11.69
C PHE A 100 -9.87 8.90 -12.68
N ASP A 101 -8.85 9.04 -13.55
CA ASP A 101 -8.78 10.09 -14.57
C ASP A 101 -9.05 9.52 -15.97
N TYR A 102 -8.49 8.34 -16.26
CA TYR A 102 -8.57 7.70 -17.58
C TYR A 102 -9.01 6.23 -17.50
N HIS A 103 -9.72 5.78 -18.52
CA HIS A 103 -9.85 4.36 -18.82
C HIS A 103 -8.60 3.85 -19.52
N TYR A 104 -8.23 2.59 -19.28
CA TYR A 104 -7.03 1.99 -19.87
C TYR A 104 -7.02 2.00 -21.42
N TYR A 105 -8.19 2.04 -22.07
CA TYR A 105 -8.34 2.03 -23.52
C TYR A 105 -8.29 3.44 -24.16
N GLU A 106 -8.29 4.49 -23.34
CA GLU A 106 -8.25 5.87 -23.84
C GLU A 106 -6.85 6.26 -24.31
N ASN A 107 -6.80 7.20 -25.25
CA ASN A 107 -5.55 7.82 -25.64
C ASN A 107 -5.23 8.98 -24.68
N PHE A 108 -4.27 8.78 -23.78
CA PHE A 108 -3.81 9.79 -22.83
C PHE A 108 -2.28 9.81 -22.73
N GLU A 109 -1.76 10.95 -22.27
CA GLU A 109 -0.34 11.08 -21.98
C GLU A 109 0.00 10.36 -20.67
N TYR A 110 0.89 9.36 -20.74
CA TYR A 110 1.39 8.67 -19.57
C TYR A 110 2.39 9.55 -18.78
N LYS A 111 1.91 10.19 -17.72
CA LYS A 111 2.64 11.19 -16.93
C LYS A 111 2.42 11.05 -15.42
N ASP A 112 3.11 11.86 -14.64
CA ASP A 112 2.99 11.92 -13.19
C ASP A 112 1.55 12.22 -12.74
N LYS A 113 1.15 11.61 -11.63
CA LYS A 113 -0.09 11.88 -10.89
C LYS A 113 -1.38 11.69 -11.70
N ILE A 114 -1.41 10.64 -12.52
CA ILE A 114 -2.64 10.20 -13.19
C ILE A 114 -3.13 8.88 -12.59
N SER A 115 -4.42 8.65 -12.66
CA SER A 115 -5.09 7.45 -12.14
C SER A 115 -5.79 6.75 -13.31
N VAL A 116 -5.39 5.52 -13.61
CA VAL A 116 -5.91 4.76 -14.75
C VAL A 116 -6.75 3.60 -14.24
N ARG A 117 -8.03 3.55 -14.63
CA ARG A 117 -8.90 2.40 -14.38
C ARG A 117 -8.50 1.27 -15.32
N LEU A 118 -8.00 0.18 -14.74
CA LEU A 118 -7.45 -0.95 -15.49
C LEU A 118 -8.50 -2.01 -15.83
N GLN A 119 -9.31 -2.44 -14.87
CA GLN A 119 -10.35 -3.45 -15.08
C GLN A 119 -11.30 -3.44 -13.88
N GLY A 120 -12.62 -3.49 -14.09
CA GLY A 120 -13.55 -3.53 -12.97
C GLY A 120 -13.38 -2.34 -12.02
N ASP A 121 -13.09 -2.64 -10.76
CA ASP A 121 -12.76 -1.66 -9.71
C ASP A 121 -11.24 -1.48 -9.50
N LEU A 122 -10.37 -2.13 -10.29
CA LEU A 122 -8.91 -1.96 -10.18
C LEU A 122 -8.45 -0.65 -10.83
N ILE A 123 -7.68 0.13 -10.08
CA ILE A 123 -7.03 1.37 -10.52
C ILE A 123 -5.52 1.28 -10.31
N MET A 124 -4.78 1.85 -11.25
CA MET A 124 -3.36 2.14 -11.14
C MET A 124 -3.12 3.64 -11.06
N ASP A 125 -2.62 4.11 -9.93
CA ASP A 125 -2.11 5.46 -9.77
C ASP A 125 -0.66 5.52 -10.24
N VAL A 126 -0.39 6.31 -11.26
CA VAL A 126 0.96 6.61 -11.72
C VAL A 126 1.50 7.74 -10.84
N ILE A 127 2.30 7.39 -9.83
CA ILE A 127 2.83 8.36 -8.88
C ILE A 127 3.91 9.21 -9.55
N LYS A 128 4.81 8.56 -10.27
CA LYS A 128 5.90 9.21 -10.98
C LYS A 128 6.36 8.40 -12.19
N VAL A 129 6.67 9.11 -13.28
CA VAL A 129 7.21 8.60 -14.53
C VAL A 129 8.63 9.12 -14.70
N PHE A 130 9.51 8.28 -15.24
CA PHE A 130 10.90 8.60 -15.48
C PHE A 130 11.24 8.46 -16.95
N ASN A 131 12.25 9.18 -17.42
CA ASN A 131 12.70 9.11 -18.81
C ASN A 131 13.64 7.93 -19.05
N SER A 132 14.29 7.43 -17.99
CA SER A 132 15.24 6.33 -18.05
C SER A 132 15.21 5.48 -16.78
N LYS A 133 15.75 4.27 -16.90
CA LYS A 133 15.96 3.34 -15.79
C LYS A 133 16.92 3.93 -14.75
N GLU A 134 17.95 4.63 -15.22
CA GLU A 134 18.97 5.30 -14.43
C GLU A 134 18.35 6.42 -13.58
N GLU A 135 17.46 7.24 -14.18
CA GLU A 135 16.75 8.29 -13.45
C GLU A 135 15.87 7.72 -12.34
N LEU A 136 15.20 6.59 -12.58
CA LEU A 136 14.41 5.89 -11.58
C LEU A 136 15.30 5.41 -10.42
N LEU A 137 16.44 4.76 -10.73
CA LEU A 137 17.37 4.26 -9.72
C LEU A 137 17.95 5.39 -8.87
N ASP A 138 18.35 6.50 -9.49
CA ASP A 138 18.82 7.70 -8.80
C ASP A 138 17.76 8.28 -7.88
N TYR A 139 16.51 8.31 -8.34
CA TYR A 139 15.39 8.76 -7.52
C TYR A 139 15.15 7.84 -6.32
N THR A 140 15.10 6.53 -6.51
CA THR A 140 14.92 5.56 -5.43
C THR A 140 16.06 5.62 -4.42
N ASP A 141 17.30 5.77 -4.88
CA ASP A 141 18.49 5.87 -4.03
C ASP A 141 18.55 7.17 -3.21
N LYS A 142 18.09 8.29 -3.77
CA LYS A 142 17.97 9.56 -3.03
C LYS A 142 16.83 9.56 -2.02
N ASN A 143 15.80 8.74 -2.24
CA ASN A 143 14.59 8.69 -1.42
C ASN A 143 14.46 7.37 -0.64
N ARG A 144 15.57 6.80 -0.14
CA ARG A 144 15.61 5.51 0.57
C ARG A 144 14.57 5.39 1.70
N GLU A 145 14.26 6.48 2.39
CA GLU A 145 13.25 6.51 3.46
C GLU A 145 11.83 6.19 2.94
N SER A 146 11.47 6.65 1.74
CA SER A 146 10.19 6.32 1.09
C SER A 146 10.14 4.87 0.59
N TYR A 147 11.29 4.21 0.48
CA TYR A 147 11.44 2.82 0.04
C TYR A 147 12.03 1.94 1.16
N ARG A 148 11.70 2.26 2.41
CA ARG A 148 12.30 1.67 3.61
C ARG A 148 12.33 0.15 3.60
N GLN A 149 11.27 -0.51 3.14
CA GLN A 149 11.21 -1.98 3.10
C GLN A 149 12.28 -2.57 2.16
N ILE A 150 12.46 -2.00 0.96
CA ILE A 150 13.49 -2.42 0.01
C ILE A 150 14.88 -2.11 0.58
N TRP A 151 15.04 -0.93 1.17
CA TRP A 151 16.30 -0.50 1.77
C TRP A 151 16.73 -1.40 2.93
N GLU A 152 15.82 -1.76 3.84
CA GLU A 152 16.10 -2.69 4.95
C GLU A 152 16.44 -4.10 4.42
N ASN A 153 15.75 -4.57 3.38
CA ASN A 153 16.07 -5.85 2.75
C ASN A 153 17.46 -5.84 2.10
N PHE A 154 17.84 -4.72 1.45
CA PHE A 154 19.19 -4.53 0.95
C PHE A 154 20.24 -4.63 2.06
N ILE A 155 20.08 -3.84 3.13
CA ILE A 155 21.01 -3.83 4.27
C ILE A 155 21.16 -5.24 4.83
N ARG A 156 20.05 -5.93 5.08
CA ARG A 156 20.06 -7.31 5.56
C ARG A 156 20.80 -8.23 4.60
N SER A 157 20.55 -8.15 3.29
CA SER A 157 21.23 -8.99 2.31
C SER A 157 22.75 -8.78 2.32
N GLN A 158 23.22 -7.55 2.46
CA GLN A 158 24.64 -7.21 2.41
C GLN A 158 25.37 -7.47 3.73
N LEU A 159 24.71 -7.22 4.86
CA LEU A 159 25.32 -7.31 6.19
C LEU A 159 25.01 -8.62 6.92
N SER A 160 24.14 -9.48 6.39
CA SER A 160 23.78 -10.77 7.00
C SER A 160 24.96 -11.68 7.28
N ASN A 161 26.10 -11.50 6.62
CA ASN A 161 27.33 -12.26 6.82
C ASN A 161 28.49 -11.45 7.41
N ASP A 162 28.28 -10.17 7.72
CA ASP A 162 29.30 -9.33 8.34
C ASP A 162 29.49 -9.73 9.81
N GLU A 163 30.72 -10.15 10.14
CA GLU A 163 31.05 -10.67 11.47
C GLU A 163 30.89 -9.61 12.57
N ASP A 164 31.21 -8.34 12.29
CA ASP A 164 31.06 -7.26 13.27
C ASP A 164 29.59 -6.97 13.54
N VAL A 165 28.75 -6.96 12.51
CA VAL A 165 27.29 -6.75 12.65
C VAL A 165 26.65 -7.92 13.39
N LYS A 166 26.98 -9.16 13.04
CA LYS A 166 26.50 -10.36 13.77
C LYS A 166 26.88 -10.31 15.25
N ASN A 167 28.15 -10.01 15.54
CA ASN A 167 28.63 -9.92 16.90
C ASN A 167 27.93 -8.79 17.66
N ALA A 168 27.71 -7.63 17.02
CA ALA A 168 26.96 -6.54 17.61
C ALA A 168 25.50 -6.93 17.90
N GLU A 169 24.80 -7.60 16.98
CA GLU A 169 23.41 -8.04 17.18
C GLU A 169 23.27 -9.02 18.36
N ILE A 170 24.19 -9.99 18.48
CA ILE A 170 24.22 -10.93 19.61
C ILE A 170 24.41 -10.17 20.94
N LEU A 171 25.36 -9.24 20.98
CA LEU A 171 25.62 -8.43 22.17
C LEU A 171 24.43 -7.51 22.50
N ILE A 172 23.80 -6.89 21.50
CA ILE A 172 22.61 -6.06 21.66
C ILE A 172 21.46 -6.88 22.25
N GLY A 173 21.16 -8.05 21.68
CA GLY A 173 20.10 -8.93 22.18
C GLY A 173 20.36 -9.38 23.62
N SER A 174 21.59 -9.86 23.89
CA SER A 174 22.00 -10.25 25.25
C SER A 174 21.92 -9.09 26.24
N TYR A 175 22.29 -7.87 25.81
CA TYR A 175 22.22 -6.67 26.64
C TYR A 175 20.78 -6.29 26.96
N GLN A 176 19.88 -6.32 25.97
CA GLN A 176 18.46 -6.02 26.13
C GLN A 176 17.79 -7.03 27.08
N GLU A 177 18.04 -8.32 26.90
CA GLU A 177 17.51 -9.36 27.78
C GLU A 177 17.95 -9.17 29.23
N LEU A 178 19.26 -8.93 29.47
CA LEU A 178 19.78 -8.68 30.81
C LEU A 178 19.29 -7.35 31.39
N MET A 179 19.12 -6.31 30.57
CA MET A 179 18.54 -5.03 30.97
C MET A 179 17.10 -5.20 31.42
N GLU A 180 16.26 -5.88 30.62
CA GLU A 180 14.89 -6.19 30.98
C GLU A 180 14.81 -7.01 32.27
N PHE A 181 15.71 -7.98 32.43
CA PHE A 181 15.80 -8.77 33.66
C PHE A 181 16.08 -7.86 34.86
N VAL A 182 17.12 -7.01 34.80
CA VAL A 182 17.43 -6.03 35.86
C VAL A 182 16.26 -5.11 36.17
N LEU A 183 15.53 -4.67 35.15
CA LEU A 183 14.43 -3.72 35.30
C LEU A 183 13.16 -4.36 35.87
N ARG A 184 12.99 -5.68 35.80
CA ARG A 184 11.80 -6.37 36.31
C ARG A 184 11.99 -7.03 37.68
N MET A 185 13.20 -7.03 38.22
CA MET A 185 13.49 -7.62 39.52
C MET A 185 13.29 -6.64 40.68
N ASP A 186 12.90 -7.20 41.83
CA ASP A 186 12.77 -6.48 43.10
C ASP A 186 13.91 -6.79 44.08
N ASP A 187 14.65 -7.90 43.93
CA ASP A 187 15.74 -8.27 44.83
C ASP A 187 17.04 -7.52 44.49
N VAL A 188 17.56 -6.78 45.47
CA VAL A 188 18.76 -5.92 45.30
C VAL A 188 20.01 -6.72 44.98
N GLU A 189 20.19 -7.91 45.54
CA GLU A 189 21.40 -8.70 45.36
C GLU A 189 21.42 -9.39 44.00
N ASP A 190 20.27 -9.87 43.54
CA ASP A 190 20.13 -10.40 42.19
C ASP A 190 20.26 -9.31 41.12
N ILE A 191 19.69 -8.11 41.36
CA ILE A 191 19.92 -6.93 40.50
C ILE A 191 21.42 -6.66 40.36
N LYS A 192 22.18 -6.67 41.47
CA LYS A 192 23.63 -6.46 41.42
C LYS A 192 24.35 -7.53 40.61
N ARG A 193 23.95 -8.81 40.75
CA ARG A 193 24.55 -9.92 39.99
C ARG A 193 24.26 -9.78 38.50
N ALA A 194 23.01 -9.52 38.13
CA ALA A 194 22.61 -9.28 36.75
C ALA A 194 23.33 -8.06 36.16
N LEU A 195 23.45 -6.96 36.93
CA LEU A 195 24.21 -5.78 36.51
C LEU A 195 25.67 -6.09 36.23
N ARG A 196 26.34 -6.96 37.00
CA ARG A 196 27.72 -7.37 36.68
C ARG A 196 27.79 -8.02 35.31
N ASN A 197 26.84 -8.88 34.96
CA ASN A 197 26.76 -9.49 33.63
C ASN A 197 26.47 -8.45 32.54
N VAL A 198 25.54 -7.51 32.78
CA VAL A 198 25.30 -6.37 31.87
C VAL A 198 26.59 -5.62 31.59
N ARG A 199 27.42 -5.33 32.62
CA ARG A 199 28.69 -4.61 32.44
C ARG A 199 29.75 -5.41 31.67
N LEU A 200 29.69 -6.74 31.67
CA LEU A 200 30.58 -7.57 30.83
C LEU A 200 30.22 -7.45 29.35
N VAL A 201 28.92 -7.53 29.03
CA VAL A 201 28.42 -7.34 27.66
C VAL A 201 28.69 -5.90 27.19
N GLU A 202 28.44 -4.92 28.06
CA GLU A 202 28.72 -3.49 27.82
C GLU A 202 30.17 -3.23 27.40
N LYS A 203 31.14 -3.87 28.06
CA LYS A 203 32.55 -3.70 27.71
C LYS A 203 32.82 -4.12 26.26
N SER A 204 32.23 -5.24 25.83
CA SER A 204 32.36 -5.75 24.46
C SER A 204 31.70 -4.81 23.45
N ILE A 205 30.54 -4.23 23.79
CA ILE A 205 29.88 -3.20 22.98
C ILE A 205 30.76 -1.95 22.87
N ILE A 206 31.37 -1.50 23.96
CA ILE A 206 32.29 -0.34 23.98
C ILE A 206 33.51 -0.61 23.09
N ASP A 207 34.06 -1.82 23.09
CA ASP A 207 35.23 -2.17 22.29
C ASP A 207 34.89 -2.14 20.78
N ILE A 208 33.72 -2.63 20.39
CA ILE A 208 33.22 -2.49 19.01
C ILE A 208 32.97 -1.01 18.69
N ALA A 209 32.32 -0.27 19.58
CA ALA A 209 32.05 1.15 19.37
C ALA A 209 33.34 1.95 19.15
N LYS A 210 34.41 1.66 19.90
CA LYS A 210 35.73 2.26 19.69
C LYS A 210 36.32 1.91 18.33
N LYS A 211 36.24 0.63 17.91
CA LYS A 211 36.70 0.17 16.59
C LYS A 211 36.08 0.97 15.44
N PHE A 212 34.82 1.38 15.57
CA PHE A 212 34.07 2.12 14.55
C PHE A 212 33.92 3.63 14.84
N GLU A 213 34.58 4.15 15.88
CA GLU A 213 34.49 5.54 16.32
C GLU A 213 33.03 5.99 16.59
N ILE A 214 32.23 5.10 17.17
CA ILE A 214 30.83 5.33 17.50
C ILE A 214 30.73 5.93 18.90
N LYS A 215 30.11 7.12 18.99
CA LYS A 215 29.76 7.72 20.28
C LYS A 215 28.52 7.04 20.85
N LEU A 216 28.70 6.41 22.01
CA LEU A 216 27.63 5.77 22.78
C LEU A 216 26.90 6.78 23.66
N HIS A 217 25.58 6.67 23.71
CA HIS A 217 24.73 7.43 24.63
C HIS A 217 24.21 6.54 25.75
N ASN A 218 23.82 7.18 26.85
CA ASN A 218 23.27 6.49 28.00
C ASN A 218 21.78 6.80 28.13
N ILE A 219 21.02 5.77 28.47
CA ILE A 219 19.64 5.87 28.94
C ILE A 219 19.61 5.55 30.44
N TYR A 220 18.72 6.23 31.16
CA TYR A 220 18.57 6.06 32.60
C TYR A 220 17.18 5.52 32.88
N GLU A 221 17.14 4.28 33.36
CA GLU A 221 15.89 3.58 33.58
C GLU A 221 15.72 3.18 35.04
N ARG A 222 14.47 3.12 35.48
CA ARG A 222 14.13 2.79 36.85
C ARG A 222 13.65 1.34 36.92
N PRO A 223 14.16 0.52 37.84
CA PRO A 223 13.58 -0.78 38.13
C PRO A 223 12.09 -0.67 38.45
N PHE A 224 11.30 -1.57 37.87
CA PHE A 224 9.91 -1.76 38.20
C PHE A 224 9.82 -2.30 39.61
N SER A 225 9.20 -1.54 40.51
CA SER A 225 9.02 -1.98 41.89
C SER A 225 7.74 -1.40 42.47
N PHE A 226 7.07 -2.20 43.29
CA PHE A 226 5.89 -1.79 44.04
C PHE A 226 6.21 -0.75 45.14
N GLU A 227 7.48 -0.65 45.54
CA GLU A 227 7.94 0.31 46.54
C GLU A 227 8.60 1.55 45.92
N ARG A 228 7.81 2.62 45.73
CA ARG A 228 8.22 3.88 45.07
C ARG A 228 9.42 4.61 45.71
N ARG A 229 9.91 4.23 46.89
CA ARG A 229 10.93 4.99 47.64
C ARG A 229 12.36 4.39 47.65
N ARG A 230 12.61 3.23 47.05
CA ARG A 230 13.88 2.50 47.29
C ARG A 230 14.92 2.47 46.16
N TYR A 231 14.58 2.83 44.91
CA TYR A 231 15.49 2.61 43.77
C TYR A 231 15.95 3.89 43.07
N LYS A 232 17.27 3.99 42.85
CA LYS A 232 17.90 5.00 41.97
C LYS A 232 17.83 4.51 40.51
N CYS A 233 17.77 5.43 39.56
CA CYS A 233 17.87 5.08 38.15
C CYS A 233 19.20 4.38 37.86
N ILE A 234 19.14 3.36 37.02
CA ILE A 234 20.28 2.59 36.54
C ILE A 234 20.63 3.12 35.14
N ARG A 235 21.93 3.29 34.89
CA ARG A 235 22.46 3.68 33.58
C ARG A 235 22.61 2.45 32.69
N PHE A 236 22.04 2.50 31.50
CA PHE A 236 22.28 1.58 30.39
C PHE A 236 22.79 2.34 29.16
N ILE A 237 23.40 1.63 28.23
CA ILE A 237 23.75 2.16 26.91
C ILE A 237 22.50 2.12 26.03
N ASP A 238 22.32 3.16 25.21
CA ASP A 238 21.36 3.14 24.12
C ASP A 238 21.83 2.19 23.00
N VAL A 239 21.44 0.93 23.13
CA VAL A 239 21.82 -0.12 22.19
C VAL A 239 21.09 -0.02 20.84
N GLN A 240 19.94 0.66 20.78
CA GLN A 240 19.22 0.90 19.52
C GLN A 240 19.95 1.97 18.68
N ASP A 241 20.37 3.07 19.31
CA ASP A 241 21.21 4.07 18.66
C ASP A 241 22.56 3.48 18.23
N PHE A 242 23.19 2.65 19.08
CA PHE A 242 24.39 1.91 18.71
C PHE A 242 24.17 1.02 17.47
N GLN A 243 23.07 0.26 17.42
CA GLN A 243 22.73 -0.59 16.28
C GLN A 243 22.58 0.22 14.99
N ARG A 244 21.90 1.37 15.04
CA ARG A 244 21.76 2.25 13.88
C ARG A 244 23.12 2.76 13.41
N LYS A 245 23.95 3.27 14.33
CA LYS A 245 25.27 3.83 13.99
C LYS A 245 26.24 2.80 13.44
N ILE A 246 26.25 1.55 13.92
CA ILE A 246 27.12 0.51 13.35
C ILE A 246 26.67 0.11 11.95
N ILE A 247 25.36 0.02 11.73
CA ILE A 247 24.78 -0.23 10.39
C ILE A 247 25.15 0.92 9.45
N ASP A 248 24.96 2.18 9.87
CA ASP A 248 25.30 3.36 9.06
C ASP A 248 26.79 3.37 8.67
N LYS A 249 27.69 3.08 9.62
CA LYS A 249 29.14 2.98 9.34
C LYS A 249 29.47 1.90 8.32
N LYS A 250 28.77 0.75 8.36
CA LYS A 250 28.98 -0.35 7.41
C LYS A 250 28.40 -0.04 6.03
N ILE A 251 27.27 0.66 5.99
CA ILE A 251 26.59 1.03 4.74
C ILE A 251 27.39 2.05 3.93
N THR A 252 28.17 2.93 4.56
CA THR A 252 29.02 3.89 3.81
C THR A 252 29.95 3.17 2.82
N TYR A 253 30.38 1.94 3.11
CA TYR A 253 31.21 1.12 2.21
C TYR A 253 30.41 0.36 1.14
N LEU A 254 29.08 0.50 1.13
CA LEU A 254 28.15 -0.12 0.19
C LEU A 254 27.59 0.90 -0.81
N GLU A 255 28.18 2.08 -0.92
CA GLU A 255 27.78 3.10 -1.88
C GLU A 255 27.75 2.53 -3.31
N GLY A 256 26.71 2.90 -4.07
CA GLY A 256 26.46 2.37 -5.42
C GLY A 256 25.81 0.99 -5.47
N LYS A 257 26.06 0.11 -4.48
CA LYS A 257 25.54 -1.28 -4.49
C LYS A 257 24.02 -1.37 -4.33
N PHE A 258 23.37 -0.32 -3.81
CA PHE A 258 21.92 -0.32 -3.64
C PHE A 258 21.19 -0.32 -4.99
N LYS A 259 21.71 0.41 -5.98
CA LYS A 259 21.14 0.44 -7.33
C LYS A 259 21.23 -0.92 -7.98
N ASP A 260 22.38 -1.59 -7.86
CA ASP A 260 22.57 -2.96 -8.35
C ASP A 260 21.61 -3.94 -7.66
N TYR A 261 21.45 -3.81 -6.34
CA TYR A 261 20.49 -4.63 -5.59
C TYR A 261 19.06 -4.44 -6.08
N ILE A 262 18.63 -3.18 -6.27
CA ILE A 262 17.32 -2.86 -6.82
C ILE A 262 17.16 -3.56 -8.18
N LEU A 263 18.11 -3.38 -9.10
CA LEU A 263 18.04 -4.00 -10.42
C LEU A 263 17.93 -5.53 -10.38
N ASN A 264 18.73 -6.17 -9.53
CA ASN A 264 18.74 -7.62 -9.37
C ASN A 264 17.50 -8.16 -8.62
N SER A 265 16.78 -7.30 -7.89
CA SER A 265 15.54 -7.66 -7.19
C SER A 265 14.32 -7.64 -8.11
N SER A 266 14.45 -7.09 -9.33
CA SER A 266 13.35 -7.08 -10.29
C SER A 266 13.04 -8.50 -10.77
N SER A 267 11.78 -8.92 -10.59
CA SER A 267 11.32 -10.25 -10.95
C SER A 267 9.93 -10.21 -11.58
N ASP A 268 9.60 -11.26 -12.33
CA ASP A 268 8.23 -11.52 -12.77
C ASP A 268 7.41 -11.91 -11.54
N MET A 269 6.28 -11.22 -11.34
CA MET A 269 5.46 -11.36 -10.14
C MET A 269 3.98 -11.45 -10.47
N LYS A 270 3.27 -12.11 -9.57
CA LYS A 270 1.82 -12.19 -9.53
C LYS A 270 1.32 -11.47 -8.28
N ILE A 271 0.57 -10.40 -8.47
CA ILE A 271 -0.02 -9.60 -7.39
C ILE A 271 -1.52 -9.90 -7.32
N ARG A 272 -2.04 -10.04 -6.09
CA ARG A 272 -3.48 -10.26 -5.84
C ARG A 272 -4.08 -9.10 -5.06
N ILE A 273 -4.99 -8.37 -5.69
CA ILE A 273 -5.70 -7.21 -5.11
C ILE A 273 -7.20 -7.46 -5.14
N GLY A 274 -7.88 -7.17 -4.03
CA GLY A 274 -9.33 -7.34 -3.89
C GLY A 274 -9.74 -8.53 -3.02
N HIS A 275 -10.94 -9.05 -3.30
CA HIS A 275 -11.57 -10.09 -2.48
C HIS A 275 -10.74 -11.38 -2.43
N TYR A 276 -10.78 -12.09 -1.30
CA TYR A 276 -9.98 -13.30 -1.10
C TYR A 276 -10.33 -14.42 -2.11
N THR A 277 -11.61 -14.55 -2.47
CA THR A 277 -12.13 -15.59 -3.36
C THR A 277 -12.11 -15.19 -4.83
N THR A 278 -12.13 -13.89 -5.12
CA THR A 278 -12.20 -13.33 -6.47
C THR A 278 -11.30 -12.08 -6.56
N PRO A 279 -9.97 -12.24 -6.42
CA PRO A 279 -9.06 -11.11 -6.55
C PRO A 279 -8.80 -10.78 -8.01
N HIS A 280 -8.39 -9.55 -8.28
CA HIS A 280 -7.66 -9.20 -9.48
C HIS A 280 -6.26 -9.82 -9.38
N GLU A 281 -5.92 -10.65 -10.36
CA GLU A 281 -4.60 -11.25 -10.51
C GLU A 281 -3.82 -10.47 -11.56
N ILE A 282 -2.71 -9.85 -11.15
CA ILE A 282 -1.95 -8.92 -11.97
C ILE A 282 -0.56 -9.50 -12.17
N TYR A 283 -0.17 -9.69 -13.43
CA TYR A 283 1.12 -10.26 -13.83
C TYR A 283 1.96 -9.18 -14.50
N LEU A 284 3.14 -8.91 -13.92
CA LEU A 284 4.07 -7.90 -14.39
C LEU A 284 5.49 -8.20 -13.91
N ARG A 285 6.47 -7.48 -14.45
CA ARG A 285 7.85 -7.49 -13.99
C ARG A 285 8.19 -6.20 -13.27
N GLY A 286 8.69 -6.28 -12.04
CA GLY A 286 8.98 -5.08 -11.24
C GLY A 286 9.55 -5.39 -9.88
N ILE A 287 9.38 -4.46 -8.94
CA ILE A 287 9.67 -4.66 -7.50
C ILE A 287 8.50 -4.14 -6.69
N ILE A 288 8.06 -4.93 -5.72
CA ILE A 288 7.08 -4.48 -4.72
C ILE A 288 7.79 -3.61 -3.69
N THR A 289 7.35 -2.35 -3.58
CA THR A 289 7.91 -1.39 -2.62
C THR A 289 7.20 -1.41 -1.28
N GLU A 290 5.89 -1.66 -1.32
CA GLU A 290 5.02 -1.69 -0.16
C GLU A 290 3.79 -2.54 -0.48
N ILE A 291 3.29 -3.25 0.54
CA ILE A 291 1.96 -3.85 0.53
C ILE A 291 1.23 -3.30 1.73
N ASP A 292 0.29 -2.40 1.49
CA ASP A 292 -0.60 -1.92 2.54
C ASP A 292 -1.75 -2.90 2.68
N ASN A 293 -1.79 -3.57 3.83
CA ASN A 293 -2.86 -4.48 4.20
C ASN A 293 -3.71 -3.78 5.26
N ASP A 294 -4.55 -2.85 4.82
CA ASP A 294 -5.59 -2.32 5.71
C ASP A 294 -6.57 -3.46 6.03
N ARG A 295 -6.37 -4.07 7.21
CA ARG A 295 -7.16 -5.18 7.72
C ARG A 295 -8.62 -4.82 7.94
N THR A 296 -8.96 -3.52 7.97
CA THR A 296 -10.33 -3.06 8.23
C THR A 296 -11.16 -2.94 6.96
N THR A 297 -10.54 -2.72 5.80
CA THR A 297 -11.26 -2.45 4.54
C THR A 297 -11.08 -3.53 3.46
N ASN A 298 -10.31 -4.59 3.72
CA ASN A 298 -9.87 -5.57 2.71
C ASN A 298 -9.18 -4.92 1.49
N ASN A 299 -8.79 -3.66 1.61
CA ASN A 299 -8.15 -2.93 0.53
C ASN A 299 -6.65 -3.18 0.57
N ARG A 300 -6.21 -4.10 -0.26
CA ARG A 300 -4.79 -4.27 -0.54
C ARG A 300 -4.35 -3.20 -1.52
N ARG A 301 -3.39 -2.38 -1.11
CA ARG A 301 -2.67 -1.48 -2.03
C ARG A 301 -1.26 -2.02 -2.23
N ALA A 302 -0.77 -1.96 -3.47
CA ALA A 302 0.57 -2.42 -3.79
C ALA A 302 1.34 -1.31 -4.51
N GLY A 303 2.43 -0.83 -3.90
CA GLY A 303 3.37 0.07 -4.55
C GLY A 303 4.39 -0.73 -5.35
N LEU A 304 4.70 -0.26 -6.56
CA LEU A 304 5.52 -0.98 -7.53
C LEU A 304 6.49 -0.07 -8.25
N ILE A 305 7.73 -0.54 -8.38
CA ILE A 305 8.72 0.01 -9.29
C ILE A 305 8.74 -0.83 -10.56
N ILE A 306 8.62 -0.15 -11.71
CA ILE A 306 8.67 -0.75 -13.04
C ILE A 306 9.82 -0.09 -13.80
N PHE A 307 10.82 -0.88 -14.23
CA PHE A 307 12.04 -0.34 -14.86
C PHE A 307 11.94 -0.18 -16.36
N GLU A 308 11.11 -0.99 -17.01
CA GLU A 308 11.13 -1.14 -18.46
C GLU A 308 9.70 -1.11 -18.99
N PRO A 309 9.50 -0.55 -20.20
CA PRO A 309 8.21 -0.60 -20.85
C PRO A 309 7.72 -2.03 -21.01
N GLN A 310 6.47 -2.29 -20.63
CA GLN A 310 5.93 -3.65 -20.62
C GLN A 310 4.42 -3.66 -20.72
N ARG A 311 3.89 -4.79 -21.18
CA ARG A 311 2.46 -5.09 -21.11
C ARG A 311 2.20 -5.90 -19.85
N ILE A 312 1.32 -5.39 -18.99
CA ILE A 312 0.82 -6.12 -17.83
C ILE A 312 -0.43 -6.92 -18.22
N VAL A 313 -0.62 -8.07 -17.58
CA VAL A 313 -1.80 -8.92 -17.74
C VAL A 313 -2.62 -8.84 -16.47
N ILE A 314 -3.94 -8.69 -16.62
CA ILE A 314 -4.87 -8.56 -15.51
C ILE A 314 -5.97 -9.57 -15.72
N GLU A 315 -6.21 -10.41 -14.73
CA GLU A 315 -7.25 -11.44 -14.77
C GLU A 315 -8.19 -11.24 -13.59
N HIS A 316 -9.48 -11.29 -13.85
CA HIS A 316 -10.50 -11.32 -12.81
C HIS A 316 -11.63 -12.28 -13.20
N PRO A 317 -12.16 -13.12 -12.29
CA PRO A 317 -13.21 -14.08 -12.62
C PRO A 317 -14.46 -13.47 -13.26
N GLU A 318 -14.85 -12.26 -12.82
CA GLU A 318 -16.04 -11.57 -13.33
C GLU A 318 -15.78 -10.73 -14.60
N HIS A 319 -14.54 -10.30 -14.83
CA HIS A 319 -14.21 -9.36 -15.91
C HIS A 319 -13.37 -10.01 -17.04
N GLY A 320 -12.93 -11.25 -16.89
CA GLY A 320 -12.05 -11.93 -17.85
C GLY A 320 -10.61 -11.42 -17.80
N THR A 321 -9.91 -11.47 -18.93
CA THR A 321 -8.51 -11.05 -19.07
C THR A 321 -8.43 -9.70 -19.78
N ASN A 322 -7.70 -8.76 -19.19
CA ASN A 322 -7.38 -7.47 -19.78
C ASN A 322 -5.86 -7.24 -19.83
N TYR A 323 -5.44 -6.28 -20.64
CA TYR A 323 -4.05 -5.93 -20.84
C TYR A 323 -3.86 -4.42 -20.84
N PHE A 324 -2.78 -3.96 -20.22
CA PHE A 324 -2.41 -2.56 -20.22
C PHE A 324 -0.93 -2.40 -20.51
N TYR A 325 -0.57 -1.42 -21.33
CA TYR A 325 0.82 -1.13 -21.67
C TYR A 325 1.34 0.03 -20.84
N ILE A 326 2.42 -0.22 -20.09
CA ILE A 326 3.16 0.78 -19.33
C ILE A 326 4.34 1.19 -20.21
N PRO A 327 4.37 2.44 -20.73
CA PRO A 327 5.30 2.81 -21.80
C PRO A 327 6.66 3.30 -21.29
N LYS A 328 6.82 3.54 -19.99
CA LYS A 328 7.99 4.18 -19.39
C LYS A 328 8.33 3.59 -18.03
N PRO A 329 9.58 3.70 -17.56
CA PRO A 329 9.92 3.42 -16.18
C PRO A 329 9.07 4.28 -15.24
N SER A 330 8.53 3.69 -14.19
CA SER A 330 7.54 4.35 -13.35
C SER A 330 7.49 3.77 -11.94
N TYR A 331 7.12 4.64 -10.99
CA TYR A 331 6.61 4.23 -9.70
C TYR A 331 5.08 4.33 -9.71
N VAL A 332 4.40 3.21 -9.51
CA VAL A 332 2.94 3.11 -9.57
C VAL A 332 2.37 2.51 -8.30
N LYS A 333 1.11 2.79 -7.99
CA LYS A 333 0.35 2.13 -6.92
C LYS A 333 -0.91 1.51 -7.50
N LEU A 334 -1.12 0.23 -7.21
CA LEU A 334 -2.33 -0.48 -7.55
C LEU A 334 -3.27 -0.49 -6.33
N ARG A 335 -4.55 -0.20 -6.57
CA ARG A 335 -5.59 -0.19 -5.55
C ARG A 335 -6.94 -0.54 -6.15
N LEU A 336 -7.88 -0.96 -5.32
CA LEU A 336 -9.29 -0.94 -5.70
C LEU A 336 -9.84 0.49 -5.68
N MET A 337 -10.94 0.72 -6.40
CA MET A 337 -11.80 1.87 -6.23
C MET A 337 -12.19 1.93 -4.78
N GLN A 338 -11.69 2.96 -4.12
CA GLN A 338 -12.16 3.36 -2.82
C GLN A 338 -12.96 4.62 -3.03
N ASP A 339 -13.99 4.75 -2.20
CA ASP A 339 -14.82 5.93 -2.10
C ASP A 339 -14.01 7.22 -2.22
N ALA A 340 -14.59 8.17 -2.97
CA ALA A 340 -14.08 9.49 -3.35
C ALA A 340 -12.85 9.95 -2.57
N ARG A 341 -11.80 10.34 -3.32
CA ARG A 341 -10.57 11.00 -2.85
C ARG A 341 -10.75 11.60 -1.45
N SER A 342 -10.35 10.86 -0.41
CA SER A 342 -10.02 11.47 0.90
C SER A 342 -8.66 12.18 0.79
N PHE A 343 -8.43 12.88 -0.31
CA PHE A 343 -7.37 13.85 -0.46
C PHE A 343 -7.91 15.16 0.06
N GLU A 344 -7.42 15.55 1.23
CA GLU A 344 -6.79 16.86 1.46
C GLU A 344 -6.76 17.75 0.20
N ARG A 345 -7.91 18.32 -0.16
CA ARG A 345 -7.96 19.66 -0.71
C ARG A 345 -8.23 20.55 0.49
N PHE A 346 -7.21 20.73 1.35
CA PHE A 346 -6.89 21.91 2.17
C PHE A 346 -5.69 21.59 3.06
#